data_AF-A0A7V5FN46-F1
#
_entry.id   AF-A0A7V5FN46-F1
#
_cell.length_a   1.000
_cell.length_b   1.000
_cell.length_c   1.000
_cell.angle_alpha   90.00
_cell.angle_beta   90.00
_cell.angle_gamma   90.00
#
_symmetry.space_group_name_H-M   'P 1'
#
loop_
_entity.id
_entity.type
_entity.pdbx_description
1 polymer ?
#
loop_
_entity_poly.entity_id
_entity_poly.type
_entity_poly.pdbx_seq_one_letter_code
_entity_poly.pdbx_strand_id
1 'polypeptide(L)'
;MSEPKLTAYVLTYNEEAKIRECLESIKWADEILVLDSFSTDKTVEICREYTDKIVQCKFEGFGKLRNTALAHAAHDWVLSVDSDERVSEELKNEIRELLRKGPDADAYFVPRKSHFLGRWIRHCGWYPDYRQPQFFNKKKMKYTEQLVHETFVLDGKTSHLKEHVLQFP
;
A
#
# COMPACT_ATOMS: atom_id res chain seq x y z
N MET A 1 -3.31 -1.90 -26.30
CA MET A 1 -2.42 -1.20 -25.35
C MET A 1 -1.99 -2.22 -24.31
N SER A 2 -0.73 -2.24 -23.89
CA SER A 2 -0.27 -3.14 -22.82
C SER A 2 -0.93 -2.77 -21.49
N GLU A 3 -1.27 -3.75 -20.66
CA GLU A 3 -1.77 -3.54 -19.29
C GLU A 3 -0.78 -2.61 -18.53
N PRO A 4 -1.25 -1.54 -17.86
CA PRO A 4 -0.36 -0.69 -17.08
C PRO A 4 0.29 -1.50 -15.95
N LYS A 5 1.59 -1.28 -15.74
CA LYS A 5 2.34 -1.93 -14.67
C LYS A 5 2.07 -1.28 -13.32
N LEU A 6 2.21 -2.07 -12.25
CA LEU A 6 1.93 -1.68 -10.87
C LEU A 6 3.17 -1.80 -9.98
N THR A 7 3.49 -0.73 -9.25
CA THR A 7 4.39 -0.78 -8.09
C THR A 7 3.58 -0.96 -6.82
N ALA A 8 3.80 -2.03 -6.06
CA ALA A 8 3.37 -2.09 -4.68
C ALA A 8 4.50 -1.58 -3.78
N TYR A 9 4.22 -0.64 -2.87
CA TYR A 9 5.19 -0.25 -1.85
C TYR A 9 4.73 -0.59 -0.44
N VAL A 10 5.70 -0.91 0.41
CA VAL A 10 5.52 -1.20 1.84
C VAL A 10 6.42 -0.30 2.67
N LEU A 11 5.84 0.34 3.69
CA LEU A 11 6.59 1.07 4.72
C LEU A 11 6.76 0.13 5.91
N THR A 12 7.97 0.05 6.48
CA THR A 12 8.24 -0.90 7.56
C THR A 12 9.27 -0.39 8.58
N TYR A 13 9.15 -0.90 9.80
CA TYR A 13 10.08 -0.70 10.92
C TYR A 13 9.87 -1.78 11.98
N ASN A 14 10.81 -2.71 12.12
CA ASN A 14 10.80 -3.83 13.08
C ASN A 14 9.52 -4.70 13.01
N GLU A 15 9.23 -5.26 11.84
CA GLU A 15 8.04 -6.04 11.53
C GLU A 15 8.36 -7.48 11.09
N GLU A 16 9.44 -8.09 11.62
CA GLU A 16 9.89 -9.43 11.20
C GLU A 16 8.79 -10.51 11.33
N ALA A 17 7.85 -10.32 12.24
CA ALA A 17 6.74 -11.25 12.50
C ALA A 17 5.58 -11.14 11.50
N LYS A 18 5.50 -10.08 10.70
CA LYS A 18 4.35 -9.78 9.83
C LYS A 18 4.71 -9.51 8.38
N ILE A 19 5.94 -9.01 8.15
CA ILE A 19 6.37 -8.52 6.85
C ILE A 19 6.33 -9.60 5.76
N ARG A 20 6.59 -10.87 6.13
CA ARG A 20 6.55 -11.99 5.19
C ARG A 20 5.16 -12.15 4.57
N GLU A 21 4.12 -12.25 5.38
CA GLU A 21 2.76 -12.44 4.86
C GLU A 21 2.27 -11.21 4.11
N CYS A 22 2.70 -10.01 4.50
CA CYS A 22 2.44 -8.78 3.74
C CYS A 22 3.03 -8.90 2.32
N LEU A 23 4.33 -9.19 2.21
CA LEU A 23 5.05 -9.31 0.93
C LEU A 23 4.50 -10.44 0.05
N GLU A 24 4.17 -11.60 0.64
CA GLU A 24 3.51 -12.71 -0.06
C GLU A 24 2.18 -12.29 -0.71
N SER A 25 1.39 -11.45 -0.03
CA SER A 25 0.09 -10.99 -0.53
C SER A 25 0.19 -10.02 -1.72
N ILE A 26 1.36 -9.42 -1.94
CA ILE A 26 1.61 -8.43 -3.00
C ILE A 26 2.62 -8.88 -4.05
N LYS A 27 3.16 -10.11 -3.97
CA LYS A 27 4.16 -10.64 -4.92
C LYS A 27 3.72 -10.72 -6.38
N TRP A 28 2.43 -10.49 -6.63
CA TRP A 28 1.85 -10.43 -7.96
C TRP A 28 2.03 -9.06 -8.63
N ALA A 29 2.47 -8.02 -7.91
CA ALA A 29 2.80 -6.72 -8.48
C ALA A 29 4.01 -6.81 -9.43
N ASP A 30 4.11 -5.88 -10.40
CA ASP A 30 5.25 -5.84 -11.32
C ASP A 30 6.54 -5.35 -10.64
N GLU A 31 6.38 -4.61 -9.54
CA GLU A 31 7.46 -4.16 -8.66
C GLU A 31 6.99 -4.19 -7.20
N ILE A 32 7.86 -4.66 -6.31
CA ILE A 32 7.74 -4.48 -4.86
C ILE A 32 8.84 -3.52 -4.41
N LEU A 33 8.46 -2.43 -3.76
CA LEU A 33 9.35 -1.43 -3.19
C LEU A 33 9.19 -1.41 -1.67
N VAL A 34 10.28 -1.59 -0.93
CA VAL A 34 10.24 -1.51 0.54
C VAL A 34 10.95 -0.25 0.99
N LEU A 35 10.31 0.53 1.86
CA LEU A 35 10.93 1.62 2.59
C LEU A 35 11.07 1.21 4.04
N ASP A 36 12.31 1.00 4.45
CA ASP A 36 12.64 0.59 5.80
C ASP A 36 13.16 1.78 6.60
N SER A 37 12.64 1.95 7.82
CA SER A 37 13.06 3.01 8.73
C SER A 37 14.21 2.59 9.64
N PHE A 38 15.22 1.93 9.08
CA PHE A 38 16.36 1.34 9.80
C PHE A 38 15.94 0.31 10.84
N SER A 39 15.22 -0.72 10.41
CA SER A 39 14.91 -1.87 11.26
C SER A 39 16.19 -2.53 11.79
N THR A 40 16.14 -2.98 13.03
CA THR A 40 17.25 -3.66 13.74
C THR A 40 17.03 -5.15 13.93
N ASP A 41 15.82 -5.62 13.61
CA ASP A 41 15.44 -7.03 13.61
C ASP A 41 15.67 -7.66 12.22
N LYS A 42 15.06 -8.83 11.95
CA LYS A 42 15.21 -9.53 10.65
C LYS A 42 14.34 -8.97 9.53
N THR A 43 13.64 -7.85 9.72
CA THR A 43 12.71 -7.29 8.72
C THR A 43 13.38 -7.12 7.35
N VAL A 44 14.55 -6.47 7.31
CA VAL A 44 15.27 -6.21 6.05
C VAL A 44 15.78 -7.49 5.41
N GLU A 45 16.23 -8.46 6.22
CA GLU A 45 16.65 -9.78 5.74
C GLU A 45 15.51 -10.48 5.01
N ILE A 46 14.32 -10.51 5.62
CA ILE A 46 13.12 -11.09 5.02
C ILE A 46 12.73 -10.35 3.74
N CYS A 47 12.74 -9.01 3.73
CA CYS A 47 12.40 -8.21 2.56
C CYS A 47 13.29 -8.53 1.34
N ARG A 48 14.58 -8.83 1.56
CA ARG A 48 15.53 -9.18 0.47
C ARG A 48 15.18 -10.48 -0.25
N GLU A 49 14.40 -11.36 0.36
CA GLU A 49 13.91 -12.57 -0.31
C GLU A 49 12.87 -12.26 -1.40
N TYR A 50 12.23 -11.08 -1.35
CA TYR A 50 11.14 -10.68 -2.24
C TYR A 50 11.54 -9.60 -3.24
N THR A 51 12.46 -8.71 -2.89
CA THR A 51 12.87 -7.60 -3.75
C THR A 51 14.26 -7.07 -3.41
N ASP A 52 14.99 -6.65 -4.43
CA ASP A 52 16.23 -5.88 -4.27
C ASP A 52 15.97 -4.38 -4.08
N LYS A 53 14.74 -3.91 -4.29
CA LYS A 53 14.35 -2.49 -4.15
C LYS A 53 13.96 -2.16 -2.72
N ILE A 54 14.97 -2.06 -1.87
CA ILE A 54 14.84 -1.66 -0.48
C ILE A 54 15.53 -0.31 -0.28
N VAL A 55 14.77 0.68 0.17
CA VAL A 55 15.25 2.04 0.45
C VAL A 55 15.28 2.26 1.95
N GLN A 56 16.46 2.55 2.48
CA GLN A 56 16.62 2.98 3.87
C GLN A 56 16.27 4.46 3.98
N CYS A 57 15.26 4.80 4.78
CA CYS A 57 14.78 6.16 4.95
C CYS A 57 14.56 6.48 6.43
N LYS A 58 15.21 7.53 6.93
CA LYS A 58 14.94 7.97 8.30
C LYS A 58 13.48 8.43 8.40
N PHE A 59 12.78 8.00 9.44
CA PHE A 59 11.43 8.47 9.69
C PHE A 59 11.45 9.94 10.10
N GLU A 60 10.87 10.81 9.27
CA GLU A 60 10.71 12.25 9.51
C GLU A 60 9.23 12.68 9.36
N GLY A 61 8.31 11.71 9.39
CA GLY A 61 6.88 11.88 9.15
C GLY A 61 6.39 11.04 7.97
N PHE A 62 5.14 10.58 8.04
CA PHE A 62 4.54 9.70 7.03
C PHE A 62 4.43 10.36 5.66
N GLY A 63 4.08 11.65 5.59
CA GLY A 63 3.98 12.37 4.32
C GLY A 63 5.29 12.35 3.53
N LYS A 64 6.42 12.65 4.19
CA LYS A 64 7.76 12.60 3.58
C LYS A 64 8.13 11.17 3.20
N LEU A 65 7.89 10.20 4.09
CA LEU A 65 8.19 8.80 3.82
C LEU A 65 7.40 8.26 2.61
N ARG A 66 6.11 8.56 2.51
CA ARG A 66 5.26 8.18 1.37
C ARG A 66 5.69 8.88 0.09
N ASN A 67 6.01 10.17 0.12
CA ASN A 67 6.54 10.88 -1.05
C ASN A 67 7.89 10.31 -1.53
N THR A 68 8.77 9.92 -0.61
CA THR A 68 10.00 9.17 -0.95
C THR A 68 9.64 7.86 -1.67
N ALA A 69 8.63 7.12 -1.20
CA ALA A 69 8.17 5.90 -1.87
C ALA A 69 7.73 6.17 -3.31
N LEU A 70 6.93 7.22 -3.53
CA LEU A 70 6.46 7.60 -4.87
C LEU A 70 7.61 7.99 -5.81
N ALA A 71 8.66 8.64 -5.28
CA ALA A 71 9.84 9.01 -6.05
C ALA A 71 10.65 7.77 -6.51
N HIS A 72 10.69 6.71 -5.70
CA HIS A 72 11.40 5.47 -5.99
C HIS A 72 10.59 4.44 -6.79
N ALA A 73 9.26 4.57 -6.84
CA ALA A 73 8.41 3.68 -7.63
C ALA A 73 8.74 3.75 -9.13
N ALA A 74 8.86 2.61 -9.81
CA ALA A 74 9.14 2.57 -11.25
C ALA A 74 7.92 2.79 -12.13
N HIS A 75 6.71 2.63 -11.59
CA HIS A 75 5.47 2.68 -12.35
C HIS A 75 4.56 3.82 -11.92
N ASP A 76 3.66 4.21 -12.82
CA ASP A 76 2.70 5.29 -12.57
C ASP A 76 1.60 4.84 -11.60
N TRP A 77 1.13 3.60 -11.74
CA TRP A 77 0.17 3.02 -10.82
C TRP A 77 0.88 2.44 -9.61
N VAL A 78 0.35 2.79 -8.44
CA VAL A 78 0.93 2.46 -7.14
C VAL A 78 -0.13 1.83 -6.26
N LEU A 79 0.26 0.80 -5.50
CA LEU A 79 -0.50 0.20 -4.41
C LEU A 79 0.29 0.38 -3.10
N SER A 80 -0.24 1.18 -2.18
CA SER A 80 0.29 1.36 -0.82
C SER A 80 -0.25 0.29 0.10
N VAL A 81 0.62 -0.53 0.69
CA VAL A 81 0.25 -1.55 1.68
C VAL A 81 1.09 -1.37 2.92
N ASP A 82 0.45 -1.31 4.09
CA ASP A 82 1.19 -1.25 5.35
C ASP A 82 1.70 -2.66 5.73
N SER A 83 2.79 -2.76 6.49
CA SER A 83 3.43 -4.04 6.85
C SER A 83 2.54 -4.98 7.65
N ASP A 84 1.47 -4.47 8.26
CA ASP A 84 0.44 -5.21 8.99
C ASP A 84 -0.81 -5.53 8.12
N GLU A 85 -0.79 -5.25 6.82
CA GLU A 85 -1.89 -5.47 5.88
C GLU A 85 -1.58 -6.54 4.83
N ARG A 86 -2.61 -7.32 4.47
CA ARG A 86 -2.54 -8.39 3.46
C ARG A 86 -3.59 -8.10 2.39
N VAL A 87 -3.17 -8.03 1.14
CA VAL A 87 -4.10 -7.87 -0.01
C VAL A 87 -4.84 -9.18 -0.21
N SER A 88 -6.18 -9.15 -0.20
CA SER A 88 -6.97 -10.35 -0.46
C SER A 88 -6.88 -10.76 -1.94
N GLU A 89 -7.13 -12.04 -2.24
CA GLU A 89 -7.13 -12.50 -3.65
C GLU A 89 -8.23 -11.81 -4.46
N GLU A 90 -9.37 -11.49 -3.84
CA GLU A 90 -10.45 -10.73 -4.45
C GLU A 90 -10.01 -9.30 -4.80
N LEU A 91 -9.33 -8.60 -3.89
CA LEU A 91 -8.79 -7.26 -4.14
C LEU A 91 -7.73 -7.26 -5.25
N LYS A 92 -6.82 -8.23 -5.25
CA LYS A 92 -5.86 -8.43 -6.34
C LYS A 92 -6.57 -8.60 -7.68
N ASN A 93 -7.60 -9.44 -7.75
CA ASN A 93 -8.34 -9.67 -8.98
C ASN A 93 -9.09 -8.42 -9.45
N GLU A 94 -9.70 -7.67 -8.53
CA GLU A 94 -10.37 -6.40 -8.82
C GLU A 94 -9.39 -5.36 -9.38
N ILE A 95 -8.20 -5.20 -8.77
CA ILE A 95 -7.17 -4.27 -9.26
C ILE A 95 -6.67 -4.68 -10.66
N ARG A 96 -6.39 -5.97 -10.89
CA ARG A 96 -5.95 -6.46 -12.20
C ARG A 96 -7.00 -6.26 -13.28
N GLU A 97 -8.27 -6.51 -12.97
CA GLU A 97 -9.37 -6.26 -13.90
C GLU A 97 -9.50 -4.76 -14.22
N LEU A 98 -9.39 -3.90 -13.21
CA LEU A 98 -9.46 -2.46 -13.35
C LEU A 98 -8.33 -1.91 -14.25
N LEU A 99 -7.09 -2.37 -14.02
CA LEU A 99 -5.94 -2.00 -14.86
C LEU A 99 -6.12 -2.44 -16.32
N ARG A 100 -6.69 -3.62 -16.56
CA ARG A 100 -6.97 -4.13 -17.92
C ARG A 100 -8.06 -3.36 -18.64
N LYS A 101 -9.13 -2.97 -17.93
CA LYS A 101 -10.25 -2.22 -18.51
C LYS A 101 -9.91 -0.76 -18.78
N GLY A 102 -8.92 -0.22 -18.06
CA GLY A 102 -8.62 1.20 -18.05
C GLY A 102 -9.34 1.86 -16.87
N PRO A 103 -8.60 2.30 -15.83
CA PRO A 103 -9.18 2.98 -14.68
C PRO A 103 -9.95 4.25 -15.09
N ASP A 104 -11.13 4.45 -14.50
CA ASP A 104 -12.03 5.60 -14.71
C ASP A 104 -11.81 6.76 -13.71
N ALA A 105 -10.96 6.52 -12.72
CA ALA A 105 -10.51 7.46 -11.71
C ALA A 105 -8.98 7.40 -11.57
N ASP A 106 -8.41 8.39 -10.90
CA ASP A 106 -6.96 8.53 -10.72
C ASP A 106 -6.48 8.00 -9.36
N ALA A 107 -7.40 7.82 -8.42
CA ALA A 107 -7.14 7.27 -7.09
C ALA A 107 -8.35 6.50 -6.57
N TYR A 108 -8.09 5.41 -5.84
CA TYR A 108 -9.11 4.52 -5.33
C TYR A 108 -8.90 4.27 -3.83
N PHE A 109 -9.97 4.48 -3.08
CA PHE A 109 -10.05 4.05 -1.69
C PHE A 109 -10.26 2.54 -1.63
N VAL A 110 -9.49 1.89 -0.77
CA VAL A 110 -9.57 0.45 -0.54
C VAL A 110 -10.14 0.24 0.86
N PRO A 111 -11.22 -0.53 1.02
CA PRO A 111 -11.76 -0.83 2.33
C PRO A 111 -10.77 -1.70 3.11
N ARG A 112 -10.57 -1.37 4.38
CA ARG A 112 -9.78 -2.16 5.32
C ARG A 112 -10.72 -3.01 6.17
N LYS A 113 -10.37 -4.28 6.34
CA LYS A 113 -11.07 -5.21 7.23
C LYS A 113 -10.14 -5.65 8.34
N SER A 114 -10.38 -5.15 9.55
CA SER A 114 -9.50 -5.39 10.69
C SER A 114 -9.84 -6.70 11.42
N HIS A 115 -8.80 -7.48 11.72
CA HIS A 115 -8.86 -8.66 12.57
C HIS A 115 -8.47 -8.27 14.01
N PHE A 116 -9.37 -8.44 14.97
CA PHE A 116 -9.12 -8.07 16.36
C PHE A 116 -9.64 -9.15 17.32
N LEU A 117 -8.83 -9.52 18.32
CA LEU A 117 -9.14 -10.56 19.31
C LEU A 117 -9.67 -11.88 18.71
N GLY A 118 -9.05 -12.33 17.62
CA GLY A 118 -9.43 -13.59 16.95
C GLY A 118 -10.71 -13.52 16.12
N ARG A 119 -11.24 -12.32 15.84
CA ARG A 119 -12.48 -12.13 15.08
C ARG A 119 -12.33 -11.00 14.06
N TRP A 120 -13.03 -11.15 12.94
CA TRP A 120 -13.22 -10.07 11.99
C TRP A 120 -14.25 -9.07 12.51
N ILE A 121 -13.86 -7.81 12.65
CA ILE A 121 -14.79 -6.75 13.07
C ILE A 121 -15.54 -6.25 11.83
N ARG A 122 -16.88 -6.34 11.87
CA ARG A 122 -17.77 -5.90 10.77
C ARG A 122 -18.78 -4.83 11.19
N HIS A 123 -18.75 -4.41 12.45
CA HIS A 123 -19.75 -3.54 13.07
C HIS A 123 -19.07 -2.37 13.78
N CYS A 124 -19.85 -1.42 14.32
CA CYS A 124 -19.37 -0.23 15.03
C CYS A 124 -18.59 0.79 14.15
N GLY A 125 -18.86 0.84 12.83
CA GLY A 125 -18.19 1.78 11.92
C GLY A 125 -16.78 1.37 11.51
N TRP A 126 -16.33 0.16 11.86
CA TRP A 126 -15.02 -0.37 11.50
C TRP A 126 -14.99 -1.06 10.11
N TYR A 127 -16.14 -1.12 9.44
CA TYR A 127 -16.22 -1.64 8.07
C TYR A 127 -17.43 -1.05 7.31
N PRO A 128 -17.26 -0.62 6.04
CA PRO A 128 -15.96 -0.42 5.38
C PRO A 128 -15.22 0.77 5.99
N ASP A 129 -13.96 0.54 6.37
CA ASP A 129 -13.06 1.59 6.87
C ASP A 129 -12.14 2.04 5.74
N TYR A 130 -12.33 3.28 5.28
CA TYR A 130 -11.54 3.86 4.20
C TYR A 130 -10.55 4.86 4.79
N ARG A 131 -9.26 4.63 4.52
CA ARG A 131 -8.18 5.55 4.90
C ARG A 131 -7.86 6.50 3.75
N GLN A 132 -6.58 6.78 3.54
CA GLN A 132 -6.07 7.46 2.35
C GLN A 132 -6.22 6.52 1.13
N PRO A 133 -6.32 7.03 -0.11
CA PRO A 133 -6.32 6.17 -1.29
C PRO A 133 -5.07 5.27 -1.29
N GLN A 134 -5.30 3.96 -1.41
CA GLN A 134 -4.21 2.98 -1.42
C GLN A 134 -3.80 2.60 -2.84
N PHE A 135 -4.73 2.66 -3.81
CA PHE A 135 -4.43 2.36 -5.21
C PHE A 135 -4.62 3.61 -6.06
N PHE A 136 -3.55 4.14 -6.67
CA PHE A 136 -3.60 5.44 -7.34
C PHE A 136 -2.51 5.63 -8.39
N ASN A 137 -2.71 6.63 -9.26
CA ASN A 137 -1.70 7.10 -10.18
C ASN A 137 -0.83 8.18 -9.52
N LYS A 138 0.45 7.88 -9.29
CA LYS A 138 1.39 8.78 -8.61
C LYS A 138 1.68 10.09 -9.35
N LYS A 139 1.37 10.18 -10.66
CA LYS A 139 1.46 11.45 -11.41
C LYS A 139 0.34 12.42 -11.05
N LYS A 140 -0.74 11.92 -10.46
CA LYS A 140 -1.92 12.70 -10.09
C LYS A 140 -2.06 12.92 -8.59
N MET A 141 -1.38 12.11 -7.77
CA MET A 141 -1.49 12.17 -6.32
C MET A 141 -0.14 12.39 -5.65
N LYS A 142 -0.12 13.26 -4.64
CA LYS A 142 1.02 13.47 -3.73
C LYS A 142 0.54 13.58 -2.29
N TYR A 143 1.40 13.25 -1.33
CA TYR A 143 1.10 13.42 0.10
C TYR A 143 1.53 14.81 0.57
N THR A 144 0.79 15.40 1.51
CA THR A 144 1.22 16.63 2.18
C THR A 144 2.27 16.30 3.23
N GLU A 145 3.25 17.18 3.43
CA GLU A 145 4.36 16.95 4.37
C GLU A 145 4.08 17.52 5.77
N GLN A 146 2.80 17.55 6.17
CA GLN A 146 2.42 17.97 7.51
C GLN A 146 2.90 16.95 8.54
N LEU A 147 3.48 17.41 9.66
CA LEU A 147 4.05 16.53 10.70
C LEU A 147 2.99 15.73 11.47
N VAL A 148 1.74 16.20 11.48
CA VAL A 148 0.60 15.54 12.15
C VAL A 148 -0.58 15.56 11.17
N HIS A 149 -1.22 14.41 10.98
CA HIS A 149 -2.34 14.20 10.04
C HIS A 149 -1.98 14.56 8.59
N GLU A 150 -1.01 13.85 8.01
CA GLU A 150 -0.78 13.99 6.57
C GLU A 150 -2.06 13.68 5.78
N THR A 151 -2.26 14.46 4.72
CA THR A 151 -3.36 14.31 3.77
C THR A 151 -2.79 14.03 2.39
N PHE A 152 -3.65 13.93 1.39
CA PHE A 152 -3.23 13.83 -0.01
C PHE A 152 -3.79 14.98 -0.83
N VAL A 153 -3.05 15.37 -1.86
CA VAL A 153 -3.49 16.29 -2.91
C VAL A 153 -3.63 15.48 -4.19
N LEU A 154 -4.80 15.55 -4.83
CA LEU A 154 -5.12 14.83 -6.06
C LEU A 154 -5.52 15.82 -7.16
N ASP A 155 -4.91 15.68 -8.34
CA ASP A 155 -5.31 16.31 -9.59
C ASP A 155 -6.09 15.32 -10.47
N GLY A 156 -7.32 15.00 -10.06
CA GLY A 156 -8.10 13.96 -10.71
C GLY A 156 -9.32 13.51 -9.92
N LYS A 157 -9.87 12.37 -10.32
CA LYS A 157 -11.07 11.79 -9.70
C LYS A 157 -10.70 10.70 -8.69
N THR A 158 -11.49 10.59 -7.64
CA THR A 158 -11.46 9.46 -6.70
C THR A 158 -12.59 8.48 -6.97
N SER A 159 -12.37 7.19 -6.71
CA SER A 159 -13.42 6.17 -6.63
C SER A 159 -13.13 5.20 -5.48
N HIS A 160 -13.94 4.15 -5.33
CA HIS A 160 -13.80 3.13 -4.29
C HIS A 160 -13.70 1.75 -4.93
N LEU A 161 -12.81 0.92 -4.39
CA LEU A 161 -12.83 -0.52 -4.64
C LEU A 161 -13.82 -1.21 -3.71
N LYS A 162 -14.30 -2.38 -4.11
CA LYS A 162 -15.27 -3.16 -3.33
C LYS A 162 -14.58 -4.14 -2.39
N GLU A 163 -13.46 -4.70 -2.83
CA GLU A 163 -12.70 -5.71 -2.12
C GLU A 163 -11.62 -5.08 -1.25
N HIS A 164 -11.10 -5.83 -0.28
CA HIS A 164 -10.48 -5.26 0.91
C HIS A 164 -9.05 -5.73 1.18
N VAL A 165 -8.32 -4.91 1.91
CA VAL A 165 -7.12 -5.35 2.63
C VAL A 165 -7.50 -5.92 3.98
N LEU A 166 -6.80 -6.97 4.41
CA LEU A 166 -6.94 -7.61 5.70
C LEU A 166 -5.87 -7.05 6.64
N GLN A 167 -6.27 -6.40 7.73
CA GLN A 167 -5.33 -5.85 8.71
C GLN A 167 -5.17 -6.76 9.92
N PHE A 168 -3.93 -7.03 10.29
CA PHE A 168 -3.54 -7.80 11.48
C PHE A 168 -2.67 -6.92 12.41
N PRO A 169 -3.30 -6.21 13.37
CA PRO A 169 -2.62 -5.28 14.28
C PRO A 169 -1.62 -5.99 15.20
#